data_AF-A0A349DMA6-F1
#
_entry.id   AF-A0A349DMA6-F1
#
_cell.length_a   1.000
_cell.length_b   1.000
_cell.length_c   1.000
_cell.angle_alpha   90.00
_cell.angle_beta   90.00
_cell.angle_gamma   90.00
#
_symmetry.space_group_name_H-M   'P 1'
#
loop_
_entity.id
_entity.type
_entity.pdbx_description
1 polymer ?
#
loop_
_entity_poly.entity_id
_entity_poly.type
_entity_poly.pdbx_seq_one_letter_code
_entity_poly.pdbx_strand_id
1 'polypeptide(L)'
;MNTQKFDKVSGLLLFSDYFTTAQCTSMVQQTLDLYERLEKAYPNQRIQEAHIPQPEFVRSAEHNLASEESFVKVNLEENSQRNLRCEYFPKYGEEGHALAYFRGNNNLPSFIDQEFLSTLHQSLNNAGITTPERKLQWKLTVNYYKSIADSVAGFPFHVDIPSNGVVTMIMNVQREAHFQIAKDDLMEEVIIPVGGLLVLSGESRYEWKHRVLPMKSASLAAANGIERVSLVLGFK
;
A
#
# COMPACT_ATOMS: atom_id res chain seq x y z
N MET A 1 -10.51 16.31 -10.82
CA MET A 1 -9.87 15.72 -9.64
C MET A 1 -10.18 16.59 -8.45
N ASN A 2 -11.02 16.09 -7.55
CA ASN A 2 -11.40 16.73 -6.32
C ASN A 2 -10.34 16.43 -5.25
N THR A 3 -9.71 17.47 -4.71
CA THR A 3 -8.65 17.36 -3.70
C THR A 3 -9.15 17.89 -2.37
N GLN A 4 -9.17 17.05 -1.36
CA GLN A 4 -9.44 17.40 0.02
C GLN A 4 -8.14 17.53 0.81
N LYS A 5 -8.03 18.62 1.57
CA LYS A 5 -7.01 18.85 2.59
C LYS A 5 -7.63 18.67 3.96
N PHE A 6 -6.83 18.24 4.94
CA PHE A 6 -7.27 18.04 6.31
C PHE A 6 -6.59 19.06 7.22
N ASP A 7 -7.35 20.04 7.69
CA ASP A 7 -6.79 21.20 8.44
C ASP A 7 -6.05 20.79 9.71
N LYS A 8 -6.44 19.68 10.34
CA LYS A 8 -5.80 19.17 11.57
C LYS A 8 -4.56 18.32 11.32
N VAL A 9 -4.35 17.85 10.08
CA VAL A 9 -3.30 16.87 9.76
C VAL A 9 -2.47 17.39 8.59
N SER A 10 -1.42 18.13 8.91
CA SER A 10 -0.53 18.73 7.92
C SER A 10 0.09 17.67 7.01
N GLY A 11 0.02 17.90 5.70
CA GLY A 11 0.56 17.01 4.67
C GLY A 11 -0.28 15.77 4.37
N LEU A 12 -1.51 15.66 4.91
CA LEU A 12 -2.51 14.68 4.49
C LEU A 12 -3.38 15.24 3.36
N LEU A 13 -3.43 14.55 2.23
CA LEU A 13 -4.25 14.91 1.07
C LEU A 13 -5.07 13.71 0.59
N LEU A 14 -6.31 13.94 0.18
CA LEU A 14 -7.14 12.94 -0.50
C LEU A 14 -7.53 13.46 -1.88
N PHE A 15 -7.21 12.70 -2.93
CA PHE A 15 -7.79 12.85 -4.26
C PHE A 15 -8.90 11.81 -4.40
N SER A 16 -10.16 12.23 -4.28
CA SER A 16 -11.29 11.28 -4.12
C SER A 16 -11.68 10.54 -5.39
N ASP A 17 -11.31 11.07 -6.55
CA ASP A 17 -11.67 10.58 -7.90
C ASP A 17 -10.42 10.46 -8.78
N TYR A 18 -9.29 10.05 -8.19
CA TYR A 18 -7.99 10.02 -8.88
C TYR A 18 -7.99 9.02 -10.05
N PHE A 19 -8.58 7.84 -9.86
CA PHE A 19 -8.71 6.81 -10.87
C PHE A 19 -10.17 6.64 -11.30
N THR A 20 -10.35 6.47 -12.61
CA THR A 20 -11.64 6.05 -13.18
C THR A 20 -11.96 4.61 -12.82
N THR A 21 -13.23 4.24 -12.89
CA THR A 21 -13.68 2.85 -12.68
C THR A 21 -12.95 1.87 -13.61
N ALA A 22 -12.73 2.22 -14.87
CA ALA A 22 -12.03 1.37 -15.83
C ALA A 22 -10.56 1.11 -15.42
N GLN A 23 -9.86 2.16 -14.96
CA GLN A 23 -8.50 2.03 -14.43
C GLN A 23 -8.47 1.15 -13.17
N CYS A 24 -9.41 1.34 -12.24
CA CYS A 24 -9.54 0.51 -11.05
C CYS A 24 -9.76 -0.97 -11.40
N THR A 25 -10.70 -1.28 -12.29
CA THR A 25 -10.95 -2.66 -12.75
C THR A 25 -9.71 -3.28 -13.38
N SER A 26 -9.01 -2.55 -14.26
CA SER A 26 -7.79 -3.02 -14.90
C SER A 26 -6.66 -3.27 -13.89
N MET A 27 -6.48 -2.36 -12.91
CA MET A 27 -5.49 -2.54 -11.85
C MET A 27 -5.82 -3.74 -10.96
N VAL A 28 -7.08 -3.91 -10.55
CA VAL A 28 -7.52 -5.05 -9.75
C VAL A 28 -7.19 -6.36 -10.47
N GLN A 29 -7.55 -6.52 -11.74
CA GLN A 29 -7.23 -7.73 -12.50
C GLN A 29 -5.72 -8.01 -12.52
N GLN A 30 -4.91 -7.01 -12.86
CA GLN A 30 -3.46 -7.17 -12.97
C GLN A 30 -2.81 -7.48 -11.61
N THR A 31 -3.33 -6.94 -10.51
CA THR A 31 -2.86 -7.26 -9.16
C THR A 31 -3.27 -8.66 -8.72
N LEU A 32 -4.46 -9.15 -9.11
CA LEU A 32 -4.89 -10.52 -8.81
C LEU A 32 -4.08 -11.55 -9.62
N ASP A 33 -3.78 -11.26 -10.89
CA ASP A 33 -2.88 -12.09 -11.71
C ASP A 33 -1.46 -12.14 -11.09
N LEU A 34 -0.97 -11.01 -10.57
CA LEU A 34 0.30 -10.95 -9.83
C LEU A 34 0.23 -11.80 -8.55
N TYR A 35 -0.87 -11.71 -7.80
CA TYR A 35 -1.09 -12.50 -6.59
C TYR A 35 -1.03 -14.01 -6.87
N GLU A 36 -1.71 -14.49 -7.90
CA GLU A 36 -1.67 -15.91 -8.29
C GLU A 36 -0.27 -16.39 -8.63
N ARG A 37 0.51 -15.56 -9.34
CA ARG A 37 1.92 -15.86 -9.65
C ARG A 37 2.79 -15.90 -8.41
N LEU A 38 2.56 -15.02 -7.43
CA LEU A 38 3.25 -15.03 -6.14
C LEU A 38 2.96 -16.31 -5.36
N GLU A 39 1.67 -16.67 -5.23
CA GLU A 39 1.24 -17.89 -4.54
C GLU A 39 1.76 -19.17 -5.21
N LYS A 40 1.86 -19.19 -6.54
CA LYS A 40 2.46 -20.31 -7.27
C LYS A 40 3.97 -20.41 -7.07
N ALA A 41 4.67 -19.29 -6.95
CA ALA A 41 6.12 -19.25 -6.81
C ALA A 41 6.57 -19.49 -5.36
N TYR A 42 5.76 -19.10 -4.37
CA TYR A 42 6.05 -19.13 -2.94
C TYR A 42 6.50 -20.50 -2.38
N PRO A 43 5.81 -21.63 -2.64
CA PRO A 43 6.11 -22.91 -1.99
C PRO A 43 7.52 -23.45 -2.23
N ASN A 44 8.20 -22.97 -3.28
CA ASN A 44 9.54 -23.42 -3.68
C ASN A 44 10.66 -22.50 -3.17
N GLN A 45 10.34 -21.47 -2.39
CA GLN A 45 11.31 -20.49 -1.93
C GLN A 45 11.78 -20.75 -0.50
N ARG A 46 12.99 -20.30 -0.19
CA ARG A 46 13.51 -20.29 1.18
C ARG A 46 12.90 -19.13 1.97
N ILE A 47 12.20 -19.47 3.05
CA ILE A 47 11.68 -18.52 4.03
C ILE A 47 12.85 -17.79 4.69
N GLN A 48 12.69 -16.47 4.82
CA GLN A 48 13.57 -15.55 5.54
C GLN A 48 12.72 -14.83 6.59
N GLU A 49 13.34 -14.51 7.72
CA GLU A 49 12.73 -13.70 8.77
C GLU A 49 13.21 -12.26 8.62
N ALA A 50 12.28 -11.31 8.72
CA ALA A 50 12.54 -9.89 8.78
C ALA A 50 12.17 -9.38 10.18
N HIS A 51 13.17 -8.88 10.91
CA HIS A 51 12.89 -7.96 12.00
C HIS A 51 12.57 -6.60 11.38
N ILE A 52 11.32 -6.15 11.48
CA ILE A 52 10.90 -4.84 10.96
C ILE A 52 11.09 -3.81 12.08
N PRO A 53 12.18 -3.02 12.06
CA PRO A 53 12.44 -2.08 13.14
C PRO A 53 11.36 -1.01 13.16
N GLN A 54 10.72 -0.84 14.30
CA GLN A 54 9.83 0.29 14.55
C GLN A 54 10.68 1.54 14.87
N PRO A 55 10.33 2.72 14.36
CA PRO A 55 10.99 3.95 14.78
C PRO A 55 10.90 4.11 16.31
N GLU A 56 11.99 4.53 16.96
CA GLU A 56 12.08 4.53 18.42
C GLU A 56 10.97 5.35 19.11
N PHE A 57 10.51 6.42 18.47
CA PHE A 57 9.42 7.28 18.93
C PHE A 57 8.01 6.67 18.80
N VAL A 58 7.88 5.49 18.16
CA VAL A 58 6.60 4.80 17.93
C VAL A 58 6.37 3.67 18.95
N ARG A 59 7.35 3.39 19.83
CA ARG A 59 7.30 2.35 20.87
C ARG A 59 6.32 2.71 22.02
N SER A 60 5.05 2.89 21.73
CA SER A 60 3.99 2.74 22.74
C SER A 60 3.68 1.26 22.93
N ALA A 61 3.40 0.86 24.17
CA ALA A 61 3.24 -0.52 24.62
C ALA A 61 2.02 -1.27 24.03
N GLU A 62 1.17 -0.59 23.25
CA GLU A 62 -0.02 -1.17 22.64
C GLU A 62 0.06 -1.03 21.11
N HIS A 63 0.02 -2.17 20.42
CA HIS A 63 -0.16 -2.30 18.97
C HIS A 63 0.93 -1.74 18.07
N ASN A 64 2.09 -2.41 18.05
CA ASN A 64 2.98 -2.37 16.90
C ASN A 64 3.25 -3.82 16.48
N LEU A 65 3.46 -4.04 15.17
CA LEU A 65 3.89 -5.32 14.60
C LEU A 65 5.21 -5.75 15.26
N ALA A 66 5.11 -6.39 16.42
CA ALA A 66 6.19 -7.06 17.14
C ALA A 66 6.39 -8.49 16.61
N SER A 67 5.84 -8.77 15.42
CA SER A 67 6.00 -10.03 14.72
C SER A 67 7.35 -10.04 14.02
N GLU A 68 8.12 -11.09 14.27
CA GLU A 68 9.07 -11.58 13.29
C GLU A 68 8.27 -11.93 12.04
N GLU A 69 8.33 -11.08 11.03
CA GLU A 69 7.57 -11.29 9.79
C GLU A 69 8.37 -12.23 8.90
N SER A 70 7.70 -13.25 8.37
CA SER A 70 8.31 -14.20 7.45
C SER A 70 8.04 -13.77 6.01
N PHE A 71 9.09 -13.73 5.20
CA PHE A 71 9.00 -13.42 3.78
C PHE A 71 9.82 -14.39 2.94
N VAL A 72 9.51 -14.43 1.66
CA VAL A 72 10.32 -15.10 0.65
C VAL A 72 10.78 -14.08 -0.39
N LYS A 73 11.97 -14.30 -0.94
CA LYS A 73 12.41 -13.55 -2.13
C LYS A 73 11.90 -14.31 -3.35
N VAL A 74 11.10 -13.65 -4.17
CA VAL A 74 10.50 -14.26 -5.35
C VAL A 74 11.08 -13.61 -6.61
N ASN A 75 11.43 -14.44 -7.59
CA ASN A 75 11.69 -13.98 -8.95
C ASN A 75 10.50 -14.42 -9.82
N LEU A 76 9.85 -13.47 -10.48
CA LEU A 76 8.70 -13.72 -11.34
C LEU A 76 9.00 -13.29 -12.77
N GLU A 77 8.77 -14.16 -13.74
CA GLU A 77 8.79 -13.79 -15.16
C GLU A 77 7.54 -12.96 -15.47
N GLU A 78 7.71 -11.70 -15.82
CA GLU A 78 6.61 -10.80 -16.21
C GLU A 78 6.29 -10.90 -17.70
N ASN A 79 7.32 -11.00 -18.51
CA ASN A 79 7.26 -11.35 -19.92
C ASN A 79 8.58 -12.01 -20.33
N SER A 80 8.67 -12.46 -21.58
CA SER A 80 9.83 -13.18 -22.11
C SER A 80 11.17 -12.45 -22.00
N GLN A 81 11.17 -11.15 -21.69
CA GLN A 81 12.36 -10.31 -21.59
C GLN A 81 12.59 -9.72 -20.20
N ARG A 82 11.64 -9.87 -19.26
CA ARG A 82 11.68 -9.16 -17.98
C ARG A 82 11.27 -10.04 -16.82
N ASN A 83 12.14 -10.06 -15.80
CA ASN A 83 11.88 -10.67 -14.51
C ASN A 83 11.70 -9.59 -13.44
N LEU A 84 10.70 -9.75 -12.60
CA LEU A 84 10.49 -8.98 -11.38
C LEU A 84 11.13 -9.71 -10.20
N ARG A 85 11.65 -8.94 -9.26
CA ARG A 85 12.16 -9.42 -7.97
C ARG A 85 11.40 -8.74 -6.85
N CYS A 86 10.83 -9.50 -5.93
CA CYS A 86 10.12 -8.92 -4.79
C CYS A 86 10.34 -9.70 -3.51
N GLU A 87 10.08 -9.03 -2.40
CA GLU A 87 9.89 -9.65 -1.09
C GLU A 87 8.40 -9.92 -0.93
N TYR A 88 8.00 -11.18 -0.78
CA TYR A 88 6.61 -11.58 -0.63
C TYR A 88 6.36 -12.12 0.78
N PHE A 89 5.38 -11.55 1.46
CA PHE A 89 4.94 -11.90 2.80
C PHE A 89 3.55 -12.55 2.66
N PRO A 90 3.45 -13.88 2.64
CA PRO A 90 2.18 -14.60 2.46
C PRO A 90 1.25 -14.43 3.67
N LYS A 91 1.82 -14.06 4.82
CA LYS A 91 1.14 -13.65 6.05
C LYS A 91 1.90 -12.46 6.59
N TYR A 92 1.20 -11.35 6.80
CA TYR A 92 1.78 -10.11 7.29
C TYR A 92 0.85 -9.45 8.29
N GLY A 93 1.27 -9.28 9.53
CA GLY A 93 0.39 -8.76 10.58
C GLY A 93 -0.82 -9.67 10.86
N GLU A 94 -2.02 -9.20 10.53
CA GLU A 94 -3.27 -9.92 10.79
C GLU A 94 -3.49 -11.09 9.82
N GLU A 95 -4.25 -12.10 10.27
CA GLU A 95 -4.61 -13.23 9.42
C GLU A 95 -5.44 -12.75 8.22
N GLY A 96 -5.10 -13.24 7.02
CA GLY A 96 -5.72 -12.81 5.78
C GLY A 96 -5.03 -11.64 5.09
N HIS A 97 -4.02 -10.99 5.69
CA HIS A 97 -3.21 -9.97 5.02
C HIS A 97 -1.92 -10.58 4.44
N ALA A 98 -1.72 -10.38 3.14
CA ALA A 98 -0.48 -10.68 2.44
C ALA A 98 0.03 -9.42 1.73
N LEU A 99 1.35 -9.32 1.51
CA LEU A 99 1.91 -8.22 0.72
C LEU A 99 3.10 -8.61 -0.12
N ALA A 100 3.30 -7.90 -1.22
CA ALA A 100 4.48 -7.99 -2.06
C ALA A 100 5.16 -6.63 -2.20
N TYR A 101 6.48 -6.58 -1.99
CA TYR A 101 7.27 -5.36 -2.01
C TYR A 101 8.30 -5.33 -3.14
N PHE A 102 8.21 -4.31 -3.97
CA PHE A 102 9.05 -4.06 -5.15
C PHE A 102 9.84 -2.77 -4.96
N ARG A 103 11.14 -2.82 -5.30
CA ARG A 103 12.04 -1.67 -5.19
C ARG A 103 12.69 -1.33 -6.52
N GLY A 104 12.68 -0.05 -6.88
CA GLY A 104 13.39 0.50 -8.05
C GLY A 104 12.53 0.51 -9.31
N ASN A 105 12.65 1.59 -10.08
CA ASN A 105 11.78 1.90 -11.23
C ASN A 105 11.76 0.78 -12.28
N ASN A 106 12.90 0.11 -12.52
CA ASN A 106 13.01 -0.97 -13.51
C ASN A 106 12.44 -2.30 -13.03
N ASN A 107 11.97 -2.37 -11.78
CA ASN A 107 11.48 -3.60 -11.12
C ASN A 107 10.04 -3.46 -10.60
N LEU A 108 9.34 -2.39 -10.99
CA LEU A 108 7.90 -2.26 -10.73
C LEU A 108 7.10 -3.06 -11.75
N PRO A 109 5.98 -3.70 -11.37
CA PRO A 109 5.09 -4.37 -12.31
C PRO A 109 4.68 -3.46 -13.49
N SER A 110 4.44 -4.03 -14.66
CA SER A 110 4.13 -3.32 -15.90
C SER A 110 2.91 -2.41 -15.83
N PHE A 111 1.97 -2.68 -14.92
CA PHE A 111 0.82 -1.81 -14.66
C PHE A 111 1.17 -0.52 -13.90
N ILE A 112 2.40 -0.40 -13.39
CA ILE A 112 3.00 0.82 -12.85
C ILE A 112 4.13 1.25 -13.81
N ASP A 113 3.74 1.67 -15.01
CA ASP A 113 4.67 2.09 -16.05
C ASP A 113 5.14 3.55 -15.91
N GLN A 114 5.94 4.02 -16.86
CA GLN A 114 6.45 5.38 -16.85
C GLN A 114 5.36 6.45 -17.03
N GLU A 115 4.28 6.16 -17.77
CA GLU A 115 3.18 7.10 -17.97
C GLU A 115 2.40 7.29 -16.65
N PHE A 116 2.12 6.18 -15.97
CA PHE A 116 1.53 6.16 -14.64
C PHE A 116 2.36 6.96 -13.64
N LEU A 117 3.67 6.67 -13.56
CA LEU A 117 4.58 7.34 -12.63
C LEU A 117 4.73 8.83 -12.94
N SER A 118 4.76 9.21 -14.22
CA SER A 118 4.84 10.60 -14.64
C SER A 118 3.57 11.38 -14.27
N THR A 119 2.40 10.77 -14.47
CA THR A 119 1.12 11.35 -14.09
C THR A 119 1.04 11.54 -12.57
N LEU A 120 1.48 10.54 -11.80
CA LEU A 120 1.54 10.62 -10.34
C LEU A 120 2.52 11.70 -9.88
N HIS A 121 3.72 11.77 -10.45
CA HIS A 121 4.69 12.82 -10.14
C HIS A 121 4.13 14.21 -10.44
N GLN A 122 3.46 14.40 -11.57
CA GLN A 122 2.83 15.68 -11.90
C GLN A 122 1.74 16.07 -10.88
N SER A 123 0.91 15.13 -10.45
CA SER A 123 -0.11 15.37 -9.42
C SER A 123 0.51 15.80 -8.10
N LEU A 124 1.62 15.17 -7.69
CA LEU A 124 2.36 15.53 -6.47
C LEU A 124 3.04 16.90 -6.60
N ASN A 125 3.60 17.23 -7.77
CA ASN A 125 4.17 18.55 -8.05
C ASN A 125 3.09 19.64 -7.93
N ASN A 126 1.92 19.42 -8.55
CA ASN A 126 0.79 20.34 -8.49
C ASN A 126 0.27 20.53 -7.04
N ALA A 127 0.39 19.49 -6.21
CA ALA A 127 0.05 19.54 -4.79
C ALA A 127 1.15 20.15 -3.91
N GLY A 128 2.32 20.50 -4.47
CA GLY A 128 3.45 21.07 -3.73
C GLY A 128 4.21 20.06 -2.86
N ILE A 129 4.08 18.76 -3.13
CA ILE A 129 4.73 17.69 -2.34
C ILE A 129 6.16 17.42 -2.81
N THR A 130 6.43 17.58 -4.10
CA THR A 130 7.74 17.31 -4.70
C THR A 130 8.06 18.37 -5.77
N THR A 131 9.30 18.37 -6.26
CA THR A 131 9.75 19.29 -7.30
C THR A 131 9.87 18.56 -8.66
N PRO A 132 9.70 19.28 -9.78
CA PRO A 132 9.75 18.69 -11.12
C PRO A 132 11.11 18.08 -11.50
N GLU A 133 12.23 18.66 -11.05
CA GLU A 133 13.56 18.23 -11.51
C GLU A 133 14.09 16.97 -10.80
N ARG A 134 13.36 16.45 -9.80
CA ARG A 134 13.85 15.35 -8.98
C ARG A 134 13.61 14.00 -9.66
N LYS A 135 14.68 13.28 -9.97
CA LYS A 135 14.59 11.87 -10.38
C LYS A 135 14.20 11.02 -9.16
N LEU A 136 12.99 10.48 -9.17
CA LEU A 136 12.43 9.70 -8.07
C LEU A 136 12.79 8.21 -8.19
N GLN A 137 13.18 7.61 -7.07
CA GLN A 137 13.32 6.15 -6.95
C GLN A 137 12.07 5.56 -6.32
N TRP A 138 11.20 5.02 -7.16
CA TRP A 138 9.90 4.49 -6.79
C TRP A 138 9.98 3.08 -6.18
N LYS A 139 9.02 2.82 -5.30
CA LYS A 139 8.82 1.56 -4.59
C LYS A 139 7.34 1.31 -4.49
N LEU A 140 6.95 0.05 -4.59
CA LEU A 140 5.57 -0.38 -4.54
C LEU A 140 5.40 -1.48 -3.51
N THR A 141 4.42 -1.32 -2.63
CA THR A 141 3.84 -2.42 -1.86
C THR A 141 2.45 -2.70 -2.42
N VAL A 142 2.20 -3.95 -2.80
CA VAL A 142 0.85 -4.42 -3.13
C VAL A 142 0.33 -5.20 -1.93
N ASN A 143 -0.75 -4.73 -1.31
CA ASN A 143 -1.39 -5.40 -0.19
C ASN A 143 -2.64 -6.13 -0.68
N TYR A 144 -2.79 -7.37 -0.21
CA TYR A 144 -3.93 -8.23 -0.48
C TYR A 144 -4.60 -8.58 0.84
N TYR A 145 -5.90 -8.31 0.93
CA TYR A 145 -6.69 -8.56 2.12
C TYR A 145 -7.77 -9.60 1.79
N LYS A 146 -7.62 -10.76 2.41
CA LYS A 146 -8.55 -11.89 2.31
C LYS A 146 -9.67 -11.74 3.31
N SER A 147 -10.82 -12.29 2.94
CA SER A 147 -11.88 -12.57 3.90
C SER A 147 -11.55 -13.82 4.71
N ILE A 148 -11.53 -13.69 6.03
CA ILE A 148 -11.36 -14.77 7.01
C ILE A 148 -12.46 -14.62 8.06
N ALA A 149 -13.25 -15.67 8.27
CA ALA A 149 -14.34 -15.69 9.26
C ALA A 149 -15.27 -14.45 9.19
N ASP A 150 -15.75 -14.13 7.99
CA ASP A 150 -16.63 -12.97 7.69
C ASP A 150 -16.01 -11.58 7.92
N SER A 151 -14.68 -11.50 8.08
CA SER A 151 -13.93 -10.25 8.23
C SER A 151 -12.83 -10.13 7.18
N VAL A 152 -12.68 -8.95 6.61
CA VAL A 152 -11.53 -8.58 5.79
C VAL A 152 -10.57 -7.80 6.69
N ALA A 153 -9.33 -8.28 6.77
CA ALA A 153 -8.31 -7.74 7.65
C ALA A 153 -8.11 -6.23 7.46
N GLY A 154 -7.88 -5.55 8.58
CA GLY A 154 -7.46 -4.16 8.59
C GLY A 154 -5.94 -4.06 8.52
N PHE A 155 -5.42 -2.95 9.03
CA PHE A 155 -4.00 -2.85 9.37
C PHE A 155 -3.85 -1.96 10.59
N PRO A 156 -3.17 -2.38 11.66
CA PRO A 156 -3.17 -1.68 12.94
C PRO A 156 -2.48 -0.30 12.86
N PHE A 157 -2.60 0.48 13.95
CA PHE A 157 -1.91 1.75 14.05
C PHE A 157 -0.40 1.55 13.92
N HIS A 158 0.20 2.29 12.99
CA HIS A 158 1.63 2.26 12.77
C HIS A 158 2.09 3.58 12.12
N VAL A 159 3.40 3.78 12.11
CA VAL A 159 4.06 4.76 11.23
C VAL A 159 4.86 3.96 10.20
N ASP A 160 4.76 4.36 8.94
CA ASP A 160 5.51 3.70 7.87
C ASP A 160 7.02 3.69 8.16
N ILE A 161 7.70 2.58 7.86
CA ILE A 161 9.15 2.52 8.00
C ILE A 161 9.87 3.45 7.01
N PRO A 162 11.00 4.08 7.36
CA PRO A 162 11.71 5.02 6.47
C PRO A 162 12.16 4.42 5.13
N SER A 163 12.25 3.09 5.02
CA SER A 163 12.54 2.41 3.76
C SER A 163 11.41 2.54 2.74
N ASN A 164 10.16 2.80 3.13
CA ASN A 164 9.03 2.97 2.20
C ASN A 164 9.14 4.24 1.36
N GLY A 165 9.84 5.26 1.85
CA GLY A 165 10.04 6.54 1.15
C GLY A 165 9.73 7.74 2.01
N VAL A 166 9.85 8.92 1.41
CA VAL A 166 9.57 10.22 2.06
C VAL A 166 8.11 10.65 1.97
N VAL A 167 7.34 9.98 1.11
CA VAL A 167 5.89 10.15 0.90
C VAL A 167 5.28 8.77 0.81
N THR A 168 4.09 8.60 1.40
CA THR A 168 3.27 7.39 1.26
C THR A 168 2.03 7.74 0.45
N MET A 169 1.78 6.99 -0.63
CA MET A 169 0.64 7.15 -1.51
C MET A 169 -0.18 5.87 -1.50
N ILE A 170 -1.36 5.89 -0.87
CA ILE A 170 -2.26 4.76 -0.75
C ILE A 170 -3.34 4.89 -1.83
N MET A 171 -3.31 3.98 -2.80
CA MET A 171 -4.28 3.90 -3.87
C MET A 171 -5.27 2.80 -3.57
N ASN A 172 -6.55 3.17 -3.54
CA ASN A 172 -7.62 2.28 -3.13
C ASN A 172 -8.46 1.89 -4.36
N VAL A 173 -8.28 0.68 -4.87
CA VAL A 173 -8.74 0.32 -6.24
C VAL A 173 -9.88 -0.69 -6.29
N GLN A 174 -10.16 -1.41 -5.20
CA GLN A 174 -11.16 -2.50 -5.21
C GLN A 174 -12.39 -2.20 -4.36
N ARG A 175 -12.20 -1.72 -3.13
CA ARG A 175 -13.26 -1.52 -2.14
C ARG A 175 -12.97 -0.30 -1.28
N GLU A 176 -14.00 0.44 -0.89
CA GLU A 176 -13.87 1.58 0.04
C GLU A 176 -13.09 1.19 1.30
N ALA A 177 -12.20 2.06 1.76
CA ALA A 177 -11.39 1.85 2.95
C ALA A 177 -11.69 2.90 4.02
N HIS A 178 -11.83 2.45 5.27
CA HIS A 178 -12.00 3.32 6.43
C HIS A 178 -10.65 3.50 7.10
N PHE A 179 -10.07 4.68 6.91
CA PHE A 179 -8.74 5.03 7.37
C PHE A 179 -8.83 5.94 8.58
N GLN A 180 -7.96 5.73 9.56
CA GLN A 180 -7.85 6.60 10.73
C GLN A 180 -6.41 7.03 10.90
N ILE A 181 -6.20 8.28 11.26
CA ILE A 181 -4.88 8.87 11.52
C ILE A 181 -4.93 9.68 12.81
N ALA A 182 -3.97 9.45 13.70
CA ALA A 182 -3.98 9.99 15.05
C ALA A 182 -2.59 10.41 15.52
N LYS A 183 -2.56 11.45 16.36
CA LYS A 183 -1.38 11.97 17.05
C LYS A 183 -1.87 12.59 18.36
N ASP A 184 -1.27 12.15 19.48
CA ASP A 184 -1.70 12.51 20.83
C ASP A 184 -3.22 12.24 21.02
N ASP A 185 -3.99 13.25 21.44
CA ASP A 185 -5.45 13.16 21.64
C ASP A 185 -6.27 13.49 20.38
N LEU A 186 -5.60 13.76 19.24
CA LEU A 186 -6.25 14.09 17.98
C LEU A 186 -6.40 12.86 17.09
N MET A 187 -7.57 12.73 16.46
CA MET A 187 -7.86 11.71 15.46
C MET A 187 -8.67 12.31 14.31
N GLU A 188 -8.33 11.90 13.10
CA GLU A 188 -9.12 12.13 11.89
C GLU A 188 -9.52 10.79 11.27
N GLU A 189 -10.76 10.74 10.77
CA GLU A 189 -11.29 9.61 10.03
C GLU A 189 -11.45 10.00 8.56
N VAL A 190 -10.98 9.12 7.67
CA VAL A 190 -11.00 9.35 6.23
C VAL A 190 -11.63 8.14 5.55
N ILE A 191 -12.71 8.38 4.82
CA ILE A 191 -13.26 7.40 3.89
C ILE A 191 -12.51 7.55 2.57
N ILE A 192 -11.73 6.53 2.19
CA ILE A 192 -11.04 6.49 0.90
C ILE A 192 -11.95 5.75 -0.09
N PRO A 193 -12.57 6.45 -1.06
CA PRO A 193 -13.43 5.80 -2.04
C PRO A 193 -12.63 4.89 -2.98
N VAL A 194 -13.33 4.06 -3.74
CA VAL A 194 -12.72 3.32 -4.86
C VAL A 194 -12.26 4.31 -5.93
N GLY A 195 -11.00 4.20 -6.34
CA GLY A 195 -10.31 5.15 -7.20
C GLY A 195 -9.69 6.34 -6.45
N GLY A 196 -9.80 6.38 -5.13
CA GLY A 196 -9.17 7.39 -4.30
C GLY A 196 -7.65 7.19 -4.18
N LEU A 197 -6.91 8.31 -4.11
CA LEU A 197 -5.50 8.36 -3.74
C LEU A 197 -5.36 9.19 -2.46
N LEU A 198 -4.96 8.53 -1.36
CA LEU A 198 -4.58 9.20 -0.12
C LEU A 198 -3.06 9.40 -0.08
N VAL A 199 -2.61 10.60 0.25
CA VAL A 199 -1.18 10.94 0.31
C VAL A 199 -0.82 11.44 1.70
N LEU A 200 0.21 10.82 2.27
CA LEU A 200 0.85 11.23 3.52
C LEU A 200 2.25 11.77 3.18
N SER A 201 2.53 12.99 3.62
CA SER A 201 3.79 13.70 3.39
C SER A 201 4.12 14.58 4.58
N GLY A 202 5.41 14.86 4.82
CA GLY A 202 5.84 15.67 5.96
C GLY A 202 5.29 15.10 7.28
N GLU A 203 4.60 15.94 8.06
CA GLU A 203 4.11 15.60 9.38
C GLU A 203 3.21 14.35 9.38
N SER A 204 2.19 14.29 8.51
CA SER A 204 1.25 13.16 8.43
C SER A 204 1.93 11.81 8.17
N ARG A 205 3.11 11.80 7.53
CA ARG A 205 3.86 10.59 7.24
C ARG A 205 4.77 10.16 8.39
N TYR A 206 5.34 11.11 9.13
CA TYR A 206 6.41 10.82 10.09
C TYR A 206 5.97 10.85 11.55
N GLU A 207 4.97 11.66 11.87
CA GLU A 207 4.58 11.95 13.26
C GLU A 207 3.19 11.43 13.61
N TRP A 208 2.37 11.13 12.61
CA TRP A 208 1.02 10.61 12.81
C TRP A 208 0.99 9.09 12.59
N LYS A 209 0.38 8.38 13.53
CA LYS A 209 0.09 6.95 13.38
C LYS A 209 -1.17 6.79 12.55
N HIS A 210 -1.21 5.80 11.68
CA HIS A 210 -2.40 5.53 10.89
C HIS A 210 -2.75 4.05 10.85
N ARG A 211 -4.03 3.77 10.61
CA ARG A 211 -4.57 2.41 10.49
C ARG A 211 -5.65 2.34 9.42
N VAL A 212 -5.91 1.13 8.96
CA VAL A 212 -7.11 0.81 8.17
C VAL A 212 -7.98 -0.09 9.03
N LEU A 213 -9.25 0.28 9.20
CA LEU A 213 -10.17 -0.54 9.98
C LEU A 213 -10.51 -1.83 9.24
N PRO A 214 -10.66 -2.96 9.96
CA PRO A 214 -11.23 -4.17 9.38
C PRO A 214 -12.66 -3.90 8.92
N MET A 215 -13.11 -4.66 7.94
CA MET A 215 -14.45 -4.51 7.37
C MET A 215 -15.15 -5.86 7.28
N LYS A 216 -16.47 -5.86 7.39
CA LYS A 216 -17.26 -7.07 7.19
C LYS A 216 -17.07 -7.59 5.76
N SER A 217 -16.86 -8.89 5.60
CA SER A 217 -16.85 -9.54 4.29
C SER A 217 -18.16 -9.27 3.55
N ALA A 218 -18.06 -9.00 2.26
CA ALA A 218 -19.22 -8.78 1.39
C ALA A 218 -19.83 -10.10 0.88
N SER A 219 -19.31 -11.26 1.29
CA SER A 219 -19.75 -12.62 0.93
C SER A 219 -19.92 -12.92 -0.56
N LEU A 220 -19.45 -12.05 -1.45
CA LEU A 220 -19.41 -12.26 -2.89
C LEU A 220 -18.13 -13.01 -3.25
N ALA A 221 -18.21 -13.88 -4.26
CA ALA A 221 -17.14 -14.73 -4.76
C ALA A 221 -15.91 -13.90 -5.20
N ALA A 222 -15.07 -13.52 -4.25
CA ALA A 222 -13.79 -12.91 -4.49
C ALA A 222 -12.84 -13.96 -5.07
N ALA A 223 -12.16 -13.62 -6.17
CA ALA A 223 -11.09 -14.45 -6.72
C ALA A 223 -10.04 -14.71 -5.63
N ASN A 224 -9.79 -15.98 -5.33
CA ASN A 224 -8.84 -16.42 -4.29
C ASN A 224 -9.13 -15.86 -2.88
N GLY A 225 -10.37 -15.44 -2.61
CA GLY A 225 -10.79 -14.86 -1.33
C GLY A 225 -10.33 -13.42 -1.08
N ILE A 226 -9.69 -12.75 -2.06
CA ILE A 226 -9.19 -11.37 -1.95
C ILE A 226 -10.33 -10.36 -2.15
N GLU A 227 -10.76 -9.72 -1.06
CA GLU A 227 -11.84 -8.74 -1.09
C GLU A 227 -11.37 -7.28 -1.15
N ARG A 228 -10.10 -7.05 -0.85
CA ARG A 228 -9.50 -5.72 -0.99
C ARG A 228 -8.05 -5.81 -1.44
N VAL A 229 -7.69 -4.93 -2.36
CA VAL A 229 -6.33 -4.64 -2.79
C VAL A 229 -6.04 -3.16 -2.57
N SER A 230 -4.88 -2.86 -2.02
CA SER A 230 -4.32 -1.51 -2.02
C SER A 230 -2.90 -1.50 -2.58
N LEU A 231 -2.61 -0.47 -3.37
CA LEU A 231 -1.28 -0.20 -3.89
C LEU A 231 -0.69 0.95 -3.07
N VAL A 232 0.43 0.73 -2.42
CA VAL A 232 1.13 1.75 -1.65
C VAL A 232 2.43 2.08 -2.36
N LEU A 233 2.50 3.29 -2.92
CA LEU A 233 3.70 3.81 -3.56
C LEU A 233 4.45 4.73 -2.61
N GLY A 234 5.77 4.73 -2.74
CA GLY A 234 6.64 5.71 -2.12
C GLY A 234 7.87 5.95 -2.98
N PHE A 235 8.59 7.04 -2.70
CA PHE A 235 9.85 7.34 -3.38
C PHE A 235 10.91 7.87 -2.43
N LYS A 236 12.16 7.80 -2.89
CA LYS A 236 13.31 8.51 -2.32
C LYS A 236 13.88 9.47 -3.36
#